data_AF-Q2C2W2-F1
#
_entry.id   AF-Q2C2W2-F1
#
_cell.length_a   1.000
_cell.length_b   1.000
_cell.length_c   1.000
_cell.angle_alpha   90.00
_cell.angle_beta   90.00
_cell.angle_gamma   90.00
#
_symmetry.space_group_name_H-M   'P 1'
#
loop_
_entity.id
_entity.type
_entity.pdbx_description
1 polymer ?
#
loop_
_entity_poly.entity_id
_entity_poly.type
_entity_poly.pdbx_seq_one_letter_code
_entity_poly.pdbx_strand_id
1 'polypeptide(L)'
;MTTYHELLGTTEYSTTSDIKKRYKLLSHRLHPDKSGSVILMQLISHAYNEVLCGNGNKHCELIHIKHDKILLTKKYAEKLKQELDLQKINNIELEQLILELRKKLDHQSCENKRLTEMLEKEQRKNIISTVLPYENKARGKRYRIIKFGLAIASVVLNIGLAVAAITLLNSNDTKKVTSKIENRLIEPVVIPQKVAVEELIPPKPKLTTHRPLEITQVVGEWSLFQPIDQPPYIAIRNQAGSYIVQRCDLQFYYYANMTQQRTSLPANLRFMYQQQNFLVYNIDYGIGSERDHWVKSQSIKINREYFSNASFLDSSQILKQRCDRGIAYK
;
A
#
# COMPACT_ATOMS: atom_id res chain seq x y z
N MET A 1 12.39 -54.89 -16.27
CA MET A 1 11.39 -53.90 -15.86
C MET A 1 10.98 -54.24 -14.44
N THR A 2 11.05 -53.30 -13.50
CA THR A 2 10.79 -53.59 -12.08
C THR A 2 9.29 -53.70 -11.80
N THR A 3 8.85 -54.71 -11.05
CA THR A 3 7.44 -54.86 -10.61
C THR A 3 7.15 -54.08 -9.32
N TYR A 4 5.89 -53.88 -8.96
CA TYR A 4 5.53 -53.20 -7.70
C TYR A 4 5.95 -54.01 -6.46
N HIS A 5 5.94 -55.34 -6.55
CA HIS A 5 6.48 -56.22 -5.51
C HIS A 5 7.99 -56.01 -5.32
N GLU A 6 8.75 -55.98 -6.41
CA GLU A 6 10.20 -55.70 -6.38
C GLU A 6 10.51 -54.32 -5.81
N LEU A 7 9.70 -53.30 -6.16
CA LEU A 7 9.86 -51.92 -5.68
C LEU A 7 9.65 -51.78 -4.16
N LEU A 8 8.78 -52.60 -3.56
CA LEU A 8 8.58 -52.65 -2.11
C LEU A 8 9.49 -53.66 -1.40
N GLY A 9 10.26 -54.46 -2.14
CA GLY A 9 11.03 -55.58 -1.60
C GLY A 9 10.13 -56.67 -1.00
N THR A 10 9.01 -56.94 -1.66
CA THR A 10 8.01 -57.95 -1.29
C THR A 10 7.81 -58.96 -2.43
N THR A 11 7.03 -60.00 -2.18
CA THR A 11 6.69 -61.05 -3.16
C THR A 11 5.17 -61.29 -3.17
N GLU A 12 4.68 -62.01 -4.17
CA GLU A 12 3.27 -62.41 -4.28
C GLU A 12 2.77 -63.25 -3.10
N TYR A 13 3.68 -63.91 -2.36
CA TYR A 13 3.38 -64.68 -1.16
C TYR A 13 3.42 -63.83 0.13
N SER A 14 3.78 -62.55 0.04
CA SER A 14 3.88 -61.67 1.20
C SER A 14 2.49 -61.36 1.75
N THR A 15 2.32 -61.50 3.06
CA THR A 15 1.04 -61.15 3.70
C THR A 15 0.82 -59.64 3.69
N THR A 16 -0.45 -59.21 3.79
CA THR A 16 -0.80 -57.78 3.89
C THR A 16 -0.12 -57.08 5.08
N SER A 17 0.11 -57.82 6.17
CA SER A 17 0.87 -57.36 7.34
C SER A 17 2.34 -57.09 6.98
N ASP A 18 2.97 -57.99 6.23
CA ASP A 18 4.37 -57.86 5.81
C ASP A 18 4.55 -56.71 4.81
N ILE A 19 3.61 -56.56 3.86
CA ILE A 19 3.59 -55.45 2.89
C ILE A 19 3.49 -54.11 3.63
N LYS A 20 2.59 -54.00 4.63
CA LYS A 20 2.43 -52.80 5.45
C LYS A 20 3.68 -52.50 6.27
N LYS A 21 4.33 -53.52 6.83
CA LYS A 21 5.57 -53.39 7.60
C LYS A 21 6.72 -52.90 6.72
N ARG A 22 6.85 -53.43 5.50
CA ARG A 22 7.84 -53.00 4.50
C ARG A 22 7.62 -51.57 4.04
N TYR A 23 6.37 -51.20 3.73
CA TYR A 23 6.01 -49.82 3.38
C TYR A 23 6.38 -48.83 4.50
N LYS A 24 6.05 -49.15 5.76
CA LYS A 24 6.38 -48.28 6.91
C LYS A 24 7.89 -48.08 7.09
N LEU A 25 8.68 -49.13 6.86
CA LEU A 25 10.14 -49.04 6.93
C LEU A 25 10.71 -48.17 5.81
N LEU A 26 10.22 -48.34 4.58
CA LEU A 26 10.66 -47.57 3.41
C LEU A 26 10.23 -46.11 3.51
N SER A 27 8.99 -45.82 3.90
CA SER A 27 8.49 -44.45 4.06
C SER A 27 9.25 -43.68 5.13
N HIS A 28 9.64 -44.34 6.23
CA HIS A 28 10.45 -43.71 7.26
C HIS A 28 11.86 -43.34 6.78
N ARG A 29 12.46 -44.18 5.93
CA ARG A 29 13.80 -43.96 5.37
C ARG A 29 13.81 -42.93 4.24
N LEU A 30 12.72 -42.87 3.47
CA LEU A 30 12.62 -42.06 2.25
C LEU A 30 11.71 -40.84 2.44
N HIS A 31 11.41 -40.49 3.69
CA HIS A 31 10.66 -39.30 4.03
C HIS A 31 11.46 -38.04 3.64
N PRO A 32 10.83 -37.01 3.03
CA PRO A 32 11.51 -35.77 2.65
C PRO A 32 12.22 -35.08 3.82
N ASP A 33 11.65 -35.16 5.03
CA ASP A 33 12.24 -34.58 6.25
C ASP A 33 13.53 -35.29 6.72
N LYS A 34 13.82 -36.49 6.21
CA LYS A 34 14.93 -37.36 6.65
C LYS A 34 15.89 -37.72 5.51
N SER A 35 16.15 -36.79 4.59
CA SER A 35 17.00 -36.93 3.40
C SER A 35 16.41 -37.72 2.21
N GLY A 36 15.12 -38.10 2.28
CA GLY A 36 14.42 -38.70 1.15
C GLY A 36 13.95 -37.71 0.08
N SER A 37 13.50 -38.23 -1.06
CA SER A 37 12.89 -37.42 -2.14
C SER A 37 11.36 -37.55 -2.11
N VAL A 38 10.67 -36.42 -2.33
CA VAL A 38 9.20 -36.38 -2.50
C VAL A 38 8.75 -37.34 -3.60
N ILE A 39 9.54 -37.46 -4.68
CA ILE A 39 9.25 -38.35 -5.81
C ILE A 39 9.35 -39.82 -5.39
N LEU A 40 10.39 -40.19 -4.63
CA LEU A 40 10.57 -41.56 -4.13
C LEU A 40 9.45 -41.95 -3.15
N MET A 41 9.02 -41.01 -2.30
CA MET A 41 7.91 -41.24 -1.37
C MET A 41 6.58 -41.46 -2.09
N GLN A 42 6.32 -40.68 -3.16
CA GLN A 42 5.16 -40.87 -4.01
C GLN A 42 5.20 -42.21 -4.75
N LEU A 43 6.37 -42.59 -5.26
CA LEU A 43 6.58 -43.86 -5.96
C LEU A 43 6.27 -45.07 -5.07
N ILE A 44 6.77 -45.06 -3.84
CA ILE A 44 6.59 -46.16 -2.89
C ILE A 44 5.16 -46.20 -2.34
N SER A 45 4.52 -45.04 -2.17
CA SER A 45 3.10 -44.97 -1.77
C SER A 45 2.17 -45.48 -2.87
N HIS A 46 2.48 -45.20 -4.14
CA HIS A 46 1.75 -45.76 -5.27
C HIS A 46 1.92 -47.28 -5.34
N ALA A 47 3.16 -47.77 -5.25
CA ALA A 47 3.45 -49.20 -5.27
C ALA A 47 2.74 -49.96 -4.15
N TYR A 48 2.68 -49.39 -2.94
CA TYR A 48 1.93 -49.97 -1.82
C TYR A 48 0.44 -50.13 -2.14
N ASN A 49 -0.20 -49.11 -2.70
CA ASN A 49 -1.60 -49.16 -3.08
C ASN A 49 -1.85 -50.19 -4.20
N GLU A 50 -0.99 -50.23 -5.21
CA GLU A 50 -1.11 -51.21 -6.31
C GLU A 50 -0.96 -52.66 -5.80
N VAL A 51 -0.02 -52.92 -4.90
CA VAL A 51 0.14 -54.25 -4.28
C VAL A 51 -1.09 -54.63 -3.46
N LEU A 52 -1.67 -53.70 -2.69
CA LEU A 52 -2.91 -53.96 -1.94
C LEU A 52 -4.12 -54.25 -2.85
N CYS A 53 -4.17 -53.63 -4.03
CA CYS A 53 -5.20 -53.86 -5.03
C CYS A 53 -5.00 -55.18 -5.82
N GLY A 54 -3.98 -55.98 -5.50
CA GLY A 54 -3.68 -57.23 -6.21
C GLY A 54 -2.90 -57.04 -7.52
N ASN A 55 -2.40 -55.83 -7.78
CA ASN A 55 -1.64 -55.49 -8.99
C ASN A 55 -0.12 -55.64 -8.81
N GLY A 56 0.35 -56.30 -7.74
CA GLY A 56 1.76 -56.30 -7.36
C GLY A 56 2.75 -56.86 -8.40
N ASN A 57 2.29 -57.80 -9.22
CA ASN A 57 3.08 -58.41 -10.31
C ASN A 57 3.08 -57.57 -11.60
N LYS A 58 2.29 -56.48 -11.67
CA LYS A 58 2.34 -55.56 -12.82
C LYS A 58 3.67 -54.81 -12.81
N HIS A 59 4.14 -54.48 -14.00
CA HIS A 59 5.30 -53.62 -14.14
C HIS A 59 5.01 -52.23 -13.57
N CYS A 60 6.00 -51.69 -12.87
CA CYS A 60 5.98 -50.31 -12.44
C CYS A 60 6.15 -49.44 -13.68
N GLU A 61 5.03 -49.07 -14.30
CA GLU A 61 4.99 -47.98 -15.25
C GLU A 61 5.38 -46.74 -14.45
N LEU A 62 6.59 -46.22 -14.68
CA LEU A 62 7.06 -45.01 -14.02
C LEU A 62 5.95 -43.98 -14.12
N ILE A 63 5.47 -43.60 -12.94
CA ILE A 63 4.30 -42.77 -12.76
C ILE A 63 4.40 -41.60 -13.73
N HIS A 64 3.31 -41.38 -14.46
CA HIS A 64 2.95 -40.10 -15.08
C HIS A 64 2.87 -39.02 -13.98
N ILE A 65 3.97 -38.72 -13.28
CA ILE A 65 4.04 -37.68 -12.24
C ILE A 65 4.14 -36.38 -13.00
N LYS A 66 3.01 -35.90 -13.54
CA LYS A 66 2.79 -34.49 -13.87
C LYS A 66 4.02 -33.81 -14.48
N HIS A 67 4.71 -34.47 -15.42
CA HIS A 67 5.96 -33.94 -15.99
C HIS A 67 5.66 -32.59 -16.64
N ASP A 68 4.45 -32.43 -17.17
CA ASP A 68 3.92 -31.18 -17.69
C ASP A 68 3.79 -30.10 -16.63
N LYS A 69 3.31 -30.40 -15.41
CA LYS A 69 3.22 -29.37 -14.35
C LYS A 69 4.60 -28.93 -13.87
N ILE A 70 5.55 -29.85 -13.77
CA ILE A 70 6.94 -29.51 -13.39
C ILE A 70 7.61 -28.69 -14.50
N LEU A 71 7.41 -29.07 -15.77
CA LEU A 71 7.92 -28.33 -16.93
C LEU A 71 7.29 -26.93 -17.05
N LEU A 72 5.97 -26.83 -16.85
CA LEU A 72 5.26 -25.54 -16.83
C LEU A 72 5.75 -24.66 -15.69
N THR A 73 5.95 -25.23 -14.51
CA THR A 73 6.43 -24.49 -13.34
C THR A 73 7.85 -23.98 -13.57
N LYS A 74 8.72 -24.79 -14.20
CA LYS A 74 10.08 -24.37 -14.58
C LYS A 74 10.06 -23.23 -15.61
N LYS A 75 9.25 -23.35 -16.66
CA LYS A 75 9.08 -22.31 -17.69
C LYS A 75 8.50 -21.02 -17.10
N TYR A 76 7.55 -21.12 -16.17
CA TYR A 76 6.98 -19.98 -15.47
C TYR A 76 8.00 -19.31 -14.55
N ALA A 77 8.80 -20.10 -13.82
CA ALA A 77 9.88 -19.58 -12.97
C ALA A 77 10.96 -18.84 -13.78
N GLU A 78 11.34 -19.36 -14.95
CA GLU A 78 12.26 -18.70 -15.87
C GLU A 78 11.70 -17.37 -16.38
N LYS A 79 10.42 -17.34 -16.79
CA LYS A 79 9.75 -16.10 -17.21
C LYS A 79 9.68 -15.08 -16.07
N LEU A 80 9.36 -15.51 -14.85
CA LEU A 80 9.32 -14.64 -13.68
C LEU A 80 10.71 -14.04 -13.37
N LYS A 81 11.76 -14.84 -13.54
CA LYS A 81 13.14 -14.40 -13.34
C LYS A 81 13.54 -13.34 -14.38
N GLN A 82 13.18 -13.54 -15.66
CA GLN A 82 13.42 -12.55 -16.71
C GLN A 82 12.69 -11.23 -16.42
N GLU A 83 11.43 -11.29 -16.01
CA GLU A 83 10.64 -10.10 -15.65
C GLU A 83 11.27 -9.35 -14.46
N LEU A 84 11.73 -10.09 -13.45
CA LEU A 84 12.40 -9.51 -12.29
C LEU A 84 13.71 -8.80 -12.69
N ASP A 85 14.50 -9.40 -13.56
CA ASP A 85 15.76 -8.82 -14.01
C ASP A 85 15.51 -7.59 -14.90
N LEU A 86 14.48 -7.60 -15.73
CA LEU A 86 14.03 -6.43 -16.49
C LEU A 86 13.57 -5.29 -15.55
N GLN A 87 12.79 -5.61 -14.53
CA GLN A 87 12.35 -4.62 -13.54
C GLN A 87 13.52 -4.01 -12.77
N LYS A 88 14.56 -4.79 -12.46
CA LYS A 88 15.78 -4.25 -11.84
C LYS A 88 16.50 -3.27 -12.75
N ILE A 89 16.64 -3.59 -14.04
CA ILE A 89 17.25 -2.68 -15.03
C ILE A 89 16.45 -1.37 -15.09
N ASN A 90 15.12 -1.46 -15.24
CA ASN A 90 14.26 -0.28 -15.29
C ASN A 90 14.35 0.56 -14.01
N ASN A 91 14.43 -0.07 -12.83
CA ASN A 91 14.60 0.65 -11.57
C ASN A 91 15.95 1.38 -11.51
N ILE A 92 17.04 0.75 -11.98
CA ILE A 92 18.36 1.40 -12.05
C ILE A 92 18.31 2.61 -13.00
N GLU A 93 17.67 2.48 -14.16
CA GLU A 93 17.51 3.59 -15.12
C GLU A 93 16.68 4.73 -14.53
N LEU A 94 15.58 4.41 -13.83
CA LEU A 94 14.75 5.41 -13.16
C LEU A 94 15.52 6.13 -12.04
N GLU A 95 16.33 5.42 -11.26
CA GLU A 95 17.18 6.03 -10.24
C GLU A 95 18.21 6.98 -10.85
N GLN A 96 18.81 6.62 -11.99
CA GLN A 96 19.72 7.49 -12.73
C GLN A 96 19.01 8.75 -13.24
N LEU A 97 17.80 8.62 -13.81
CA LEU A 97 17.01 9.77 -14.25
C LEU A 97 16.64 10.70 -13.09
N ILE A 98 16.24 10.15 -11.94
CA ILE A 98 15.95 10.94 -10.73
C ILE A 98 17.19 11.71 -10.29
N LEU A 99 18.37 11.08 -10.32
CA LEU A 99 19.62 11.75 -9.96
C LEU A 99 19.96 12.89 -10.94
N GLU A 100 19.78 12.68 -12.24
CA GLU A 100 20.00 13.71 -13.26
C GLU A 100 19.04 14.90 -13.10
N LEU A 101 17.75 14.61 -12.86
CA LEU A 101 16.75 15.65 -12.61
C LEU A 101 17.06 16.47 -11.36
N ARG A 102 17.53 15.83 -10.28
CA ARG A 102 17.99 16.54 -9.08
C ARG A 102 19.16 17.47 -9.37
N LYS A 103 20.16 17.01 -10.13
CA LYS A 103 21.30 17.86 -10.55
C LYS A 103 20.83 19.07 -11.36
N LYS A 104 19.88 18.90 -12.28
CA LYS A 104 19.30 20.00 -13.06
C LYS A 104 18.55 20.99 -12.17
N LEU A 105 17.77 20.49 -11.21
CA LEU A 105 17.04 21.33 -10.26
C LEU A 105 17.98 22.13 -9.37
N ASP A 106 19.06 21.52 -8.86
CA ASP A 106 20.07 22.20 -8.04
C ASP A 106 20.81 23.27 -8.84
N HIS A 107 21.11 22.99 -10.12
CA HIS A 107 21.72 23.96 -11.03
C HIS A 107 20.82 25.17 -11.24
N GLN A 108 19.53 24.96 -11.57
CA GLN A 108 18.56 26.04 -11.72
C GLN A 108 18.33 26.83 -10.43
N SER A 109 18.32 26.14 -9.27
CA SER A 109 18.22 26.79 -7.96
C SER A 109 19.40 27.73 -7.69
N CYS A 110 20.62 27.28 -8.01
CA CYS A 110 21.84 28.09 -7.88
C CYS A 110 21.83 29.30 -8.84
N GLU A 111 21.37 29.11 -10.08
CA GLU A 111 21.23 30.18 -11.06
C GLU A 111 20.20 31.23 -10.63
N ASN A 112 19.02 30.79 -10.19
CA ASN A 112 17.98 31.67 -9.65
C ASN A 112 18.48 32.46 -8.44
N LYS A 113 19.23 31.83 -7.53
CA LYS A 113 19.85 32.52 -6.40
C LYS A 113 20.82 33.62 -6.87
N ARG A 114 21.68 33.32 -7.84
CA ARG A 114 22.61 34.31 -8.41
C ARG A 114 21.88 35.49 -9.05
N LEU A 115 20.82 35.22 -9.83
CA LEU A 115 20.01 36.26 -10.46
C LEU A 115 19.32 37.14 -9.41
N THR A 116 18.83 36.54 -8.32
CA THR A 116 18.20 37.27 -7.22
C THR A 116 19.21 38.18 -6.52
N GLU A 117 20.41 37.68 -6.22
CA GLU A 117 21.50 38.49 -5.63
C GLU A 117 21.95 39.63 -6.55
N MET A 118 21.98 39.40 -7.87
CA MET A 118 22.27 40.46 -8.85
C MET A 118 21.18 41.53 -8.86
N LEU A 119 19.91 41.14 -8.87
CA LEU A 119 18.77 42.06 -8.84
C LEU A 119 18.79 42.93 -7.58
N GLU A 120 19.05 42.32 -6.41
CA GLU A 120 19.17 43.05 -5.14
C GLU A 120 20.32 44.06 -5.16
N LYS A 121 21.48 43.70 -5.72
CA LYS A 121 22.62 44.62 -5.87
C LYS A 121 22.25 45.81 -6.77
N GLU A 122 21.54 45.57 -7.86
CA GLU A 122 21.15 46.63 -8.78
C GLU A 122 20.09 47.56 -8.18
N GLN A 123 19.12 47.01 -7.44
CA GLN A 123 18.16 47.79 -6.65
C GLN A 123 18.87 48.67 -5.61
N ARG A 124 19.87 48.13 -4.89
CA ARG A 124 20.66 48.92 -3.92
C ARG A 124 21.40 50.07 -4.58
N LYS A 125 22.03 49.85 -5.75
CA LYS A 125 22.69 50.93 -6.51
C LYS A 125 21.70 52.03 -6.91
N ASN A 126 20.52 51.66 -7.39
CA ASN A 126 19.47 52.61 -7.78
C ASN A 126 18.94 53.44 -6.60
N ILE A 127 18.76 52.83 -5.42
CA ILE A 127 18.34 53.57 -4.21
C ILE A 127 19.43 54.56 -3.79
N ILE A 128 20.69 54.14 -3.78
CA ILE A 128 21.82 55.00 -3.39
C ILE A 128 21.98 56.18 -4.36
N SER A 129 21.84 55.96 -5.67
CA SER A 129 21.98 57.01 -6.69
C SER A 129 20.81 58.00 -6.70
N THR A 130 19.61 57.59 -6.29
CA THR A 130 18.40 58.44 -6.28
C THR A 130 18.20 59.21 -4.98
N VAL A 131 18.61 58.67 -3.83
CA VAL A 131 18.36 59.29 -2.51
C VAL A 131 19.46 60.29 -2.10
N LEU A 132 20.73 60.01 -2.42
CA LEU A 132 21.85 60.90 -2.05
C LEU A 132 21.83 62.31 -2.69
N PRO A 133 21.36 62.52 -3.93
CA PRO A 133 21.23 63.87 -4.49
C PRO A 133 20.09 64.69 -3.86
N TYR A 134 19.09 64.03 -3.27
CA TYR A 134 17.90 64.69 -2.74
C TYR A 134 18.13 65.31 -1.35
N GLU A 135 18.91 64.65 -0.48
CA GLU A 135 19.22 65.16 0.85
C GLU A 135 20.12 66.41 0.83
N ASN A 136 21.07 66.51 -0.11
CA ASN A 136 21.95 67.67 -0.23
C ASN A 136 21.22 68.93 -0.72
N LYS A 137 20.11 68.79 -1.48
CA LYS A 137 19.31 69.93 -1.94
C LYS A 137 18.31 70.43 -0.88
N ALA A 138 17.90 69.56 0.06
CA ALA A 138 16.98 69.91 1.13
C ALA A 138 17.65 70.61 2.34
N ARG A 139 18.96 70.38 2.56
CA ARG A 139 19.72 71.01 3.66
C ARG A 139 19.86 72.54 3.52
N GLY A 140 19.94 73.07 2.30
CA GLY A 140 20.09 74.51 2.05
C GLY A 140 18.85 75.37 2.38
N LYS A 141 17.64 74.77 2.40
CA LYS A 141 16.39 75.52 2.64
C LYS A 141 15.90 75.49 4.09
N ARG A 142 16.44 74.61 4.95
CA ARG A 142 15.94 74.41 6.32
C ARG A 142 16.47 75.41 7.37
N TYR A 143 17.53 76.16 7.10
CA TYR A 143 18.09 77.10 8.08
C TYR A 143 17.27 78.40 8.29
N ARG A 144 16.31 78.72 7.40
CA ARG A 144 15.46 79.92 7.53
C ARG A 144 14.12 79.69 8.25
N ILE A 145 13.65 78.45 8.35
CA ILE A 145 12.30 78.15 8.89
C ILE A 145 12.33 77.86 10.41
N ILE A 146 13.50 77.52 10.96
CA ILE A 146 13.64 77.06 12.35
C ILE A 146 13.44 78.19 13.39
N LYS A 147 13.53 79.47 13.02
CA LYS A 147 13.31 80.58 13.98
C LYS A 147 11.85 80.88 14.32
N PHE A 148 10.88 80.45 13.52
CA PHE A 148 9.45 80.75 13.77
C PHE A 148 8.58 79.55 14.16
N GLY A 149 9.09 78.31 14.06
CA GLY A 149 8.30 77.09 14.32
C GLY A 149 8.30 76.58 15.77
N LEU A 150 9.20 77.07 16.64
CA LEU A 150 9.39 76.47 17.97
C LEU A 150 8.34 76.91 19.02
N ALA A 151 7.62 78.01 18.80
CA ALA A 151 6.64 78.52 19.77
C ALA A 151 5.26 77.85 19.66
N ILE A 152 4.87 77.38 18.48
CA ILE A 152 3.52 76.85 18.22
C ILE A 152 3.43 75.33 18.48
N ALA A 153 4.54 74.60 18.37
CA ALA A 153 4.58 73.15 18.57
C ALA A 153 4.37 72.69 20.03
N SER A 154 4.65 73.55 21.02
CA SER A 154 4.52 73.22 22.45
C SER A 154 3.05 73.11 22.92
N VAL A 155 2.15 73.93 22.37
CA VAL A 155 0.75 73.97 22.82
C VAL A 155 -0.07 72.85 22.20
N VAL A 156 0.17 72.51 20.94
CA VAL A 156 -0.58 71.45 20.23
C VAL A 156 -0.16 70.04 20.71
N LEU A 157 1.12 69.85 21.07
CA LEU A 157 1.61 68.55 21.54
C LEU A 157 1.03 68.18 22.93
N ASN A 158 0.86 69.17 23.81
CA ASN A 158 0.31 68.95 25.15
C ASN A 158 -1.20 68.65 25.14
N ILE A 159 -1.96 69.26 24.22
CA ILE A 159 -3.39 68.96 24.04
C ILE A 159 -3.57 67.59 23.38
N GLY A 160 -2.71 67.20 22.42
CA GLY A 160 -2.75 65.88 21.79
C GLY A 160 -2.44 64.73 22.75
N LEU A 161 -1.49 64.92 23.68
CA LEU A 161 -1.13 63.89 24.67
C LEU A 161 -2.24 63.65 25.71
N ALA A 162 -3.00 64.69 26.09
CA ALA A 162 -4.13 64.55 27.01
C ALA A 162 -5.30 63.76 26.39
N VAL A 163 -5.56 63.92 25.09
CA VAL A 163 -6.62 63.18 24.36
C VAL A 163 -6.23 61.72 24.09
N ALA A 164 -4.94 61.45 23.87
CA ALA A 164 -4.44 60.08 23.69
C ALA A 164 -4.45 59.26 24.99
N ALA A 165 -4.24 59.89 26.16
CA ALA A 165 -4.29 59.21 27.45
C ALA A 165 -5.71 58.75 27.84
N ILE A 166 -6.75 59.48 27.40
CA ILE A 166 -8.16 59.14 27.68
C ILE A 166 -8.67 58.03 26.75
N THR A 167 -8.17 57.92 25.52
CA THR A 167 -8.60 56.89 24.56
C THR A 167 -7.89 55.55 24.75
N LEU A 168 -6.69 55.51 25.35
CA LEU A 168 -5.91 54.30 25.57
C LEU A 168 -6.28 53.48 26.83
N LEU A 169 -7.15 54.00 27.70
CA LEU A 169 -7.65 53.25 28.86
C LEU A 169 -8.90 52.40 28.59
N ASN A 170 -9.48 52.45 27.38
CA ASN A 170 -10.80 51.87 27.11
C ASN A 170 -10.92 50.88 25.93
N SER A 171 -9.82 50.32 25.40
CA SER A 171 -9.95 49.23 24.41
C SER A 171 -8.85 48.18 24.48
N ASN A 172 -9.03 47.22 25.39
CA ASN A 172 -8.59 45.85 25.13
C ASN A 172 -9.71 45.14 24.39
N ASP A 173 -9.56 44.93 23.08
CA ASP A 173 -9.72 43.57 22.55
C ASP A 173 -9.19 43.44 21.12
N THR A 174 -8.42 42.38 20.94
CA THR A 174 -7.70 42.03 19.73
C THR A 174 -8.53 41.07 18.88
N LYS A 175 -8.60 41.29 17.56
CA LYS A 175 -8.66 40.18 16.58
C LYS A 175 -8.33 40.62 15.15
N LYS A 176 -7.27 39.99 14.65
CA LYS A 176 -6.79 39.77 13.28
C LYS A 176 -7.83 39.97 12.16
N VAL A 177 -7.46 40.79 11.17
CA VAL A 177 -7.97 40.73 9.79
C VAL A 177 -6.78 40.42 8.87
N THR A 178 -6.78 39.23 8.27
CA THR A 178 -5.91 38.84 7.16
C THR A 178 -6.58 39.23 5.85
N SER A 179 -5.97 40.10 5.06
CA SER A 179 -6.44 40.49 3.74
C SER A 179 -5.93 39.54 2.64
N LYS A 180 -6.93 39.05 1.91
CA LYS A 180 -6.97 38.36 0.62
C LYS A 180 -6.21 39.13 -0.48
N ILE A 181 -5.39 38.45 -1.28
CA ILE A 181 -5.01 38.91 -2.63
C ILE A 181 -5.22 37.76 -3.62
N GLU A 182 -6.02 38.08 -4.62
CA GLU A 182 -6.57 37.29 -5.70
C GLU A 182 -5.77 37.64 -6.96
N ASN A 183 -5.20 36.65 -7.65
CA ASN A 183 -4.65 36.81 -8.99
C ASN A 183 -5.31 35.79 -9.91
N ARG A 184 -6.21 36.29 -10.77
CA ARG A 184 -6.55 35.69 -12.07
C ARG A 184 -5.46 36.07 -13.06
N LEU A 185 -5.10 35.17 -13.99
CA LEU A 185 -5.21 35.41 -15.46
C LEU A 185 -4.50 34.32 -16.30
N ILE A 186 -5.27 33.83 -17.29
CA ILE A 186 -4.91 33.40 -18.66
C ILE A 186 -4.47 31.94 -18.87
N GLU A 187 -5.40 31.16 -19.44
CA GLU A 187 -5.15 29.98 -20.26
C GLU A 187 -4.54 30.34 -21.61
N PRO A 188 -3.75 29.44 -22.24
CA PRO A 188 -3.69 29.35 -23.68
C PRO A 188 -4.41 28.10 -24.20
N VAL A 189 -5.29 28.36 -25.16
CA VAL A 189 -5.95 27.42 -26.07
C VAL A 189 -4.90 26.78 -27.00
N VAL A 190 -4.88 25.45 -27.11
CA VAL A 190 -4.24 24.74 -28.23
C VAL A 190 -5.20 23.67 -28.77
N ILE A 191 -5.37 23.73 -30.09
CA ILE A 191 -6.32 23.03 -30.97
C ILE A 191 -5.99 21.52 -31.07
N PRO A 192 -6.99 20.62 -31.19
CA PRO A 192 -6.77 19.18 -31.21
C PRO A 192 -6.31 18.65 -32.58
N GLN A 193 -5.23 17.86 -32.58
CA GLN A 193 -4.88 16.98 -33.70
C GLN A 193 -5.59 15.63 -33.56
N LYS A 194 -6.17 15.20 -34.67
CA LYS A 194 -6.87 13.92 -34.87
C LYS A 194 -5.91 12.92 -35.52
N VAL A 195 -6.27 11.62 -35.46
CA VAL A 195 -5.66 10.43 -36.11
C VAL A 195 -4.60 9.73 -35.23
N ALA A 196 -4.61 8.42 -34.94
CA ALA A 196 -5.43 7.27 -35.33
C ALA A 196 -5.42 6.20 -34.21
N VAL A 197 -6.36 5.27 -34.36
CA VAL A 197 -6.68 4.05 -33.62
C VAL A 197 -5.46 3.21 -33.18
N GLU A 198 -5.38 2.90 -31.88
CA GLU A 198 -4.65 1.73 -31.37
C GLU A 198 -5.40 1.13 -30.18
N GLU A 199 -5.30 -0.20 -30.08
CA GLU A 199 -6.18 -1.18 -29.44
C GLU A 199 -6.61 -0.96 -27.99
N LEU A 200 -7.77 -1.57 -27.68
CA LEU A 200 -8.41 -1.72 -26.38
C LEU A 200 -7.45 -2.16 -25.26
N ILE A 201 -6.90 -1.21 -24.52
CA ILE A 201 -6.43 -1.43 -23.16
C ILE A 201 -7.66 -1.42 -22.25
N PRO A 202 -7.94 -2.49 -21.45
CA PRO A 202 -9.04 -2.47 -20.50
C PRO A 202 -8.84 -1.30 -19.51
N PRO A 203 -9.91 -0.55 -19.16
CA PRO A 203 -9.77 0.64 -18.35
C PRO A 203 -9.16 0.31 -16.99
N LYS A 204 -8.08 1.03 -16.63
CA LYS A 204 -7.55 1.07 -15.26
C LYS A 204 -8.74 1.28 -14.31
N PRO A 205 -8.91 0.44 -13.26
CA PRO A 205 -9.99 0.61 -12.32
C PRO A 205 -9.89 2.00 -11.69
N LYS A 206 -10.95 2.80 -11.88
CA LYS A 206 -11.11 4.11 -11.27
C LYS A 206 -10.95 3.96 -9.77
N LEU A 207 -10.05 4.76 -9.19
CA LEU A 207 -9.81 4.82 -7.76
C LEU A 207 -11.09 5.30 -7.06
N THR A 208 -11.96 4.37 -6.68
CA THR A 208 -13.13 4.62 -5.83
C THR A 208 -12.64 5.18 -4.51
N THR A 209 -13.19 6.32 -4.10
CA THR A 209 -13.05 6.87 -2.75
C THR A 209 -13.43 5.80 -1.72
N HIS A 210 -12.43 5.18 -1.09
CA HIS A 210 -12.63 4.08 -0.14
C HIS A 210 -13.17 4.64 1.18
N ARG A 211 -14.37 4.18 1.59
CA ARG A 211 -15.07 4.65 2.78
C ARG A 211 -14.60 3.93 4.07
N PRO A 212 -14.67 4.58 5.25
CA PRO A 212 -14.27 4.01 6.53
C PRO A 212 -14.92 2.65 6.86
N LEU A 213 -14.13 1.75 7.46
CA LEU A 213 -14.62 0.49 8.02
C LEU A 213 -15.21 0.81 9.40
N GLU A 214 -16.40 0.31 9.70
CA GLU A 214 -16.91 0.29 11.08
C GLU A 214 -16.05 -0.65 11.93
N ILE A 215 -15.64 -0.17 13.11
CA ILE A 215 -14.64 -0.81 13.97
C ILE A 215 -15.38 -1.47 15.14
N THR A 216 -15.24 -2.79 15.30
CA THR A 216 -15.72 -3.50 16.51
C THR A 216 -14.65 -3.55 17.59
N GLN A 217 -15.08 -3.52 18.86
CA GLN A 217 -14.20 -3.75 20.01
C GLN A 217 -14.01 -5.24 20.31
N VAL A 218 -14.86 -6.11 19.77
CA VAL A 218 -14.82 -7.56 20.04
C VAL A 218 -13.65 -8.18 19.29
N VAL A 219 -12.77 -8.85 20.03
CA VAL A 219 -11.59 -9.53 19.50
C VAL A 219 -11.89 -11.01 19.32
N GLY A 220 -11.51 -11.57 18.18
CA GLY A 220 -11.55 -13.00 17.95
C GLY A 220 -12.89 -13.58 17.49
N GLU A 221 -13.89 -12.74 17.20
CA GLU A 221 -15.20 -13.17 16.71
C GLU A 221 -15.55 -12.49 15.38
N TRP A 222 -16.04 -13.28 14.44
CA TRP A 222 -16.56 -12.76 13.17
C TRP A 222 -17.91 -12.09 13.39
N SER A 223 -17.98 -10.81 13.06
CA SER A 223 -19.18 -9.98 13.20
C SER A 223 -19.66 -9.47 11.84
N LEU A 224 -20.97 -9.36 11.66
CA LEU A 224 -21.60 -8.76 10.49
C LEU A 224 -21.79 -7.25 10.68
N PHE A 225 -21.44 -6.49 9.65
CA PHE A 225 -21.65 -5.05 9.57
C PHE A 225 -22.54 -4.74 8.38
N GLN A 226 -23.51 -3.85 8.58
CA GLN A 226 -24.38 -3.36 7.52
C GLN A 226 -24.51 -1.84 7.61
N PRO A 227 -23.48 -1.12 7.16
CA PRO A 227 -23.50 0.34 7.15
C PRO A 227 -24.48 0.82 6.08
N ILE A 228 -25.05 2.01 6.27
CA ILE A 228 -26.13 2.55 5.41
C ILE A 228 -25.65 2.75 3.96
N ASP A 229 -24.39 3.17 3.77
CA ASP A 229 -23.88 3.62 2.48
C ASP A 229 -22.89 2.65 1.81
N GLN A 230 -22.77 1.41 2.29
CA GLN A 230 -21.87 0.41 1.70
C GLN A 230 -22.45 -1.00 1.77
N PRO A 231 -22.06 -1.89 0.84
CA PRO A 231 -22.47 -3.29 0.91
C PRO A 231 -22.12 -3.90 2.27
N PRO A 232 -22.95 -4.83 2.79
CA PRO A 232 -22.64 -5.51 4.03
C PRO A 232 -21.33 -6.28 3.89
N TYR A 233 -20.65 -6.45 5.01
CA TYR A 233 -19.42 -7.23 5.10
C TYR A 233 -19.34 -7.90 6.47
N ILE A 234 -18.53 -8.94 6.57
CA ILE A 234 -18.16 -9.50 7.87
C ILE A 234 -16.71 -9.18 8.16
N ALA A 235 -16.38 -8.97 9.42
CA ALA A 235 -15.02 -8.71 9.83
C ALA A 235 -14.68 -9.39 11.15
N ILE A 236 -13.40 -9.68 11.33
CA ILE A 236 -12.82 -10.13 12.59
C ILE A 236 -11.63 -9.27 12.96
N ARG A 237 -11.55 -8.89 14.23
CA ARG A 237 -10.42 -8.20 14.84
C ARG A 237 -9.51 -9.17 15.57
N ASN A 238 -8.19 -9.02 15.46
CA ASN A 238 -7.24 -9.73 16.31
C ASN A 238 -6.75 -8.88 17.51
N GLN A 239 -5.95 -9.47 18.39
CA GLN A 239 -5.40 -8.78 19.56
C GLN A 239 -4.50 -7.59 19.18
N ALA A 240 -3.85 -7.68 18.02
CA ALA A 240 -3.00 -6.65 17.44
C ALA A 240 -3.79 -5.44 16.89
N GLY A 241 -5.11 -5.55 16.79
CA GLY A 241 -5.99 -4.52 16.23
C GLY A 241 -6.06 -4.49 14.71
N SER A 242 -5.46 -5.46 14.01
CA SER A 242 -5.68 -5.67 12.58
C SER A 242 -6.98 -6.41 12.34
N TYR A 243 -7.52 -6.30 11.12
CA TYR A 243 -8.76 -6.94 10.73
C TYR A 243 -8.61 -7.82 9.50
N ILE A 244 -9.44 -8.86 9.44
CA ILE A 244 -9.78 -9.52 8.18
C ILE A 244 -11.23 -9.18 7.86
N VAL A 245 -11.50 -8.82 6.61
CA VAL A 245 -12.81 -8.43 6.14
C VAL A 245 -13.19 -9.27 4.93
N GLN A 246 -14.38 -9.87 4.94
CA GLN A 246 -14.98 -10.50 3.77
C GLN A 246 -16.15 -9.64 3.28
N ARG A 247 -16.12 -9.23 2.01
CA ARG A 247 -17.17 -8.43 1.37
C ARG A 247 -18.09 -9.30 0.51
N CYS A 248 -19.11 -8.68 -0.10
CA CYS A 248 -20.04 -9.35 -1.02
C CYS A 248 -19.40 -9.90 -2.31
N ASP A 249 -18.19 -9.46 -2.68
CA ASP A 249 -17.39 -10.05 -3.75
C ASP A 249 -16.77 -11.41 -3.36
N LEU A 250 -17.04 -11.87 -2.13
CA LEU A 250 -16.53 -13.10 -1.53
C LEU A 250 -15.00 -13.11 -1.35
N GLN A 251 -14.34 -11.98 -1.58
CA GLN A 251 -12.90 -11.82 -1.40
C GLN A 251 -12.57 -11.45 0.05
N PHE A 252 -11.35 -11.78 0.45
CA PHE A 252 -10.84 -11.50 1.79
C PHE A 252 -9.79 -10.40 1.73
N TYR A 253 -9.96 -9.42 2.62
CA TYR A 253 -9.10 -8.26 2.71
C TYR A 253 -8.45 -8.20 4.08
N TYR A 254 -7.16 -7.90 4.09
CA TYR A 254 -6.39 -7.70 5.30
C TYR A 254 -6.19 -6.21 5.57
N TYR A 255 -6.72 -5.75 6.69
CA TYR A 255 -6.58 -4.39 7.19
C TYR A 255 -5.49 -4.41 8.26
N ALA A 256 -4.28 -4.14 7.81
CA ALA A 256 -3.09 -4.08 8.62
C ALA A 256 -3.08 -2.83 9.51
N ASN A 257 -3.08 -3.00 10.83
CA ASN A 257 -2.95 -1.86 11.74
C ASN A 257 -1.57 -1.19 11.57
N MET A 258 -1.58 0.13 11.29
CA MET A 258 -0.38 0.94 11.06
C MET A 258 0.43 1.22 12.32
N THR A 259 -0.14 1.03 13.52
CA THR A 259 0.61 1.19 14.78
C THR A 259 1.66 0.11 14.99
N GLN A 260 1.68 -0.94 14.15
CA GLN A 260 2.64 -2.03 14.23
C GLN A 260 3.74 -1.86 13.18
N GLN A 261 5.00 -1.82 13.62
CA GLN A 261 6.14 -1.88 12.71
C GLN A 261 6.23 -3.25 12.04
N ARG A 262 6.31 -3.25 10.70
CA ARG A 262 6.36 -4.45 9.88
C ARG A 262 7.65 -4.44 9.06
N THR A 263 8.48 -5.45 9.25
CA THR A 263 9.76 -5.62 8.54
C THR A 263 9.60 -6.31 7.17
N SER A 264 8.52 -7.06 6.97
CA SER A 264 8.28 -7.82 5.72
C SER A 264 6.80 -8.21 5.61
N LEU A 265 6.26 -8.13 4.39
CA LEU A 265 4.91 -8.59 4.05
C LEU A 265 4.98 -9.89 3.23
N PRO A 266 4.12 -10.87 3.51
CA PRO A 266 3.93 -12.05 2.67
C PRO A 266 3.58 -11.69 1.22
N ALA A 267 4.07 -12.48 0.27
CA ALA A 267 3.84 -12.27 -1.17
C ALA A 267 2.37 -12.43 -1.60
N ASN A 268 1.53 -13.07 -0.78
CA ASN A 268 0.12 -13.25 -1.05
C ASN A 268 -0.76 -12.06 -0.63
N LEU A 269 -0.15 -11.01 -0.07
CA LEU A 269 -0.84 -9.76 0.28
C LEU A 269 -0.56 -8.71 -0.78
N ARG A 270 -1.55 -8.42 -1.61
CA ARG A 270 -1.45 -7.38 -2.63
C ARG A 270 -1.95 -6.06 -2.10
N PHE A 271 -1.09 -5.05 -2.03
CA PHE A 271 -1.49 -3.72 -1.58
C PHE A 271 -2.61 -3.16 -2.47
N MET A 272 -3.64 -2.59 -1.84
CA MET A 272 -4.72 -1.93 -2.53
C MET A 272 -4.68 -0.42 -2.31
N TYR A 273 -4.78 -0.01 -1.05
CA TYR A 273 -4.85 1.40 -0.66
C TYR A 273 -4.61 1.56 0.84
N GLN A 274 -4.40 2.79 1.27
CA GLN A 274 -4.35 3.17 2.68
C GLN A 274 -5.68 3.79 3.10
N GLN A 275 -6.16 3.46 4.29
CA GLN A 275 -7.40 3.98 4.84
C GLN A 275 -7.26 4.25 6.34
N GLN A 276 -7.31 5.53 6.73
CA GLN A 276 -7.14 5.97 8.13
C GLN A 276 -5.87 5.38 8.75
N ASN A 277 -6.03 4.48 9.73
CA ASN A 277 -4.96 3.82 10.48
C ASN A 277 -4.63 2.41 9.95
N PHE A 278 -5.09 2.09 8.73
CA PHE A 278 -4.93 0.77 8.13
C PHE A 278 -4.29 0.84 6.75
N LEU A 279 -3.40 -0.12 6.48
CA LEU A 279 -2.99 -0.48 5.13
C LEU A 279 -3.85 -1.66 4.68
N VAL A 280 -4.53 -1.53 3.54
CA VAL A 280 -5.48 -2.53 3.05
C VAL A 280 -4.83 -3.36 1.96
N TYR A 281 -4.88 -4.67 2.13
CA TYR A 281 -4.35 -5.65 1.20
C TYR A 281 -5.45 -6.62 0.75
N ASN A 282 -5.43 -7.02 -0.52
CA ASN A 282 -6.19 -8.17 -0.98
C ASN A 282 -5.41 -9.45 -0.69
N ILE A 283 -6.10 -10.51 -0.25
CA ILE A 283 -5.52 -11.84 -0.06
C ILE A 283 -5.89 -12.68 -1.30
N ASP A 284 -5.12 -12.51 -2.37
CA ASP A 284 -5.46 -13.08 -3.69
C ASP A 284 -5.33 -14.62 -3.74
N TYR A 285 -4.48 -15.21 -2.89
CA TYR A 285 -4.23 -16.64 -2.86
C TYR A 285 -3.65 -17.11 -1.51
N GLY A 286 -3.58 -18.43 -1.34
CA GLY A 286 -2.99 -19.06 -0.16
C GLY A 286 -3.90 -19.00 1.07
N ILE A 287 -3.31 -19.20 2.24
CA ILE A 287 -4.08 -19.32 3.48
C ILE A 287 -4.83 -18.00 3.77
N GLY A 288 -6.14 -18.11 4.02
CA GLY A 288 -7.02 -16.97 4.30
C GLY A 288 -7.73 -16.36 3.09
N SER A 289 -7.36 -16.74 1.86
CA SER A 289 -8.01 -16.27 0.62
C SER A 289 -9.33 -16.96 0.26
N GLU A 290 -9.60 -18.11 0.86
CA GLU A 290 -10.74 -18.97 0.52
C GLU A 290 -11.55 -19.33 1.76
N ARG A 291 -12.87 -19.45 1.58
CA ARG A 291 -13.82 -19.84 2.63
C ARG A 291 -13.40 -21.13 3.34
N ASP A 292 -12.93 -22.12 2.59
CA ASP A 292 -12.54 -23.42 3.13
C ASP A 292 -11.43 -23.34 4.19
N HIS A 293 -10.52 -22.38 4.07
CA HIS A 293 -9.48 -22.17 5.07
C HIS A 293 -10.09 -21.78 6.42
N TRP A 294 -11.11 -20.92 6.40
CA TRP A 294 -11.80 -20.41 7.59
C TRP A 294 -12.73 -21.44 8.22
N VAL A 295 -13.33 -22.33 7.41
CA VAL A 295 -14.22 -23.39 7.92
C VAL A 295 -13.45 -24.54 8.56
N LYS A 296 -12.31 -24.94 7.98
CA LYS A 296 -11.58 -26.16 8.37
C LYS A 296 -10.59 -25.95 9.52
N SER A 297 -10.39 -24.71 9.96
CA SER A 297 -9.43 -24.38 11.02
C SER A 297 -10.10 -23.64 12.18
N GLN A 298 -9.51 -23.72 13.36
CA GLN A 298 -9.93 -22.92 14.52
C GLN A 298 -9.40 -21.48 14.44
N SER A 299 -8.23 -21.31 13.84
CA SER A 299 -7.60 -20.03 13.62
C SER A 299 -6.68 -20.07 12.41
N ILE A 300 -6.44 -18.90 11.84
CA ILE A 300 -5.57 -18.71 10.69
C ILE A 300 -4.48 -17.71 11.00
N LYS A 301 -3.26 -17.99 10.51
CA LYS A 301 -2.13 -17.07 10.59
C LYS A 301 -1.97 -16.28 9.30
N ILE A 302 -2.09 -14.95 9.38
CA ILE A 302 -1.90 -14.02 8.25
C ILE A 302 -0.92 -12.95 8.71
N ASN A 303 0.16 -12.74 7.93
CA ASN A 303 1.22 -11.79 8.26
C ASN A 303 1.75 -11.92 9.71
N ARG A 304 2.02 -13.16 10.14
CA ARG A 304 2.49 -13.49 11.51
C ARG A 304 1.48 -13.23 12.63
N GLU A 305 0.29 -12.74 12.32
CA GLU A 305 -0.79 -12.50 13.26
C GLU A 305 -1.83 -13.63 13.17
N TYR A 306 -2.45 -13.99 14.30
CA TYR A 306 -3.49 -15.01 14.37
C TYR A 306 -4.88 -14.39 14.38
N PHE A 307 -5.78 -14.99 13.61
CA PHE A 307 -7.20 -14.65 13.52
C PHE A 307 -8.02 -15.88 13.89
N SER A 308 -8.95 -15.74 14.82
CA SER A 308 -9.88 -16.80 15.19
C SER A 308 -10.92 -17.03 14.10
N ASN A 309 -11.52 -18.21 14.05
CA ASN A 309 -12.61 -18.52 13.13
C ASN A 309 -13.97 -18.64 13.84
N ALA A 310 -14.04 -18.22 15.11
CA ALA A 310 -15.27 -18.23 15.88
C ALA A 310 -16.37 -17.43 15.15
N SER A 311 -17.55 -18.04 15.04
CA SER A 311 -18.73 -17.48 14.37
C SER A 311 -18.57 -17.20 12.87
N PHE A 312 -17.51 -17.69 12.22
CA PHE A 312 -17.30 -17.44 10.79
C PHE A 312 -18.41 -18.04 9.92
N LEU A 313 -18.77 -19.31 10.15
CA LEU A 313 -19.77 -20.03 9.35
C LEU A 313 -21.12 -19.30 9.36
N ASP A 314 -21.58 -18.95 10.55
CA ASP A 314 -22.86 -18.27 10.76
C ASP A 314 -22.83 -16.87 10.13
N SER A 315 -21.82 -16.07 10.45
CA SER A 315 -21.66 -14.72 9.90
C SER A 315 -21.54 -14.73 8.36
N SER A 316 -20.79 -15.67 7.79
CA SER A 316 -20.62 -15.80 6.34
C SER A 316 -21.90 -16.25 5.64
N GLN A 317 -22.71 -17.11 6.28
CA GLN A 317 -24.02 -17.49 5.75
C GLN A 317 -24.99 -16.29 5.75
N ILE A 318 -25.02 -15.52 6.84
CA ILE A 318 -25.86 -14.31 6.93
C ILE A 318 -25.40 -13.26 5.91
N LEU A 319 -24.09 -13.08 5.75
CA LEU A 319 -23.54 -12.16 4.74
C LEU A 319 -24.02 -12.54 3.34
N LYS A 320 -23.90 -13.82 2.96
CA LYS A 320 -24.36 -14.30 1.65
C LYS A 320 -25.83 -13.96 1.41
N GLN A 321 -26.70 -14.24 2.38
CA GLN A 321 -28.12 -13.91 2.30
C GLN A 321 -28.38 -12.40 2.12
N ARG A 322 -27.60 -11.53 2.78
CA ARG A 322 -27.76 -10.07 2.64
C ARG A 322 -27.20 -9.53 1.33
N CYS A 323 -26.09 -10.06 0.85
CA CYS A 323 -25.51 -9.71 -0.44
C CYS A 323 -26.46 -10.10 -1.59
N ASP A 324 -27.07 -11.28 -1.53
CA ASP A 324 -28.03 -11.75 -2.54
C ASP A 324 -29.29 -10.86 -2.59
N ARG A 325 -29.79 -10.39 -1.43
CA ARG A 325 -30.91 -9.44 -1.38
C ARG A 325 -30.56 -8.04 -1.87
N GLY A 326 -29.31 -7.59 -1.71
CA GLY A 326 -28.85 -6.28 -2.19
C GLY A 326 -28.71 -6.18 -3.72
N ILE A 327 -28.62 -7.32 -4.42
CA ILE A 327 -28.58 -7.39 -5.88
C ILE A 327 -29.99 -7.27 -6.48
N ALA A 328 -31.04 -7.65 -5.73
CA ALA A 328 -32.43 -7.60 -6.20
C ALA A 328 -33.05 -6.18 -6.22
N TYR A 329 -32.36 -5.17 -5.70
CA TYR A 329 -32.84 -3.77 -5.62
C TYR A 329 -31.96 -2.78 -6.40
N LYS A 330 -31.14 -3.25 -7.35
CA LYS A 330 -30.37 -2.41 -8.27
C LYS A 330 -30.88 -2.47 -9.69
#